data_AF-A0A428WN17-F1
#
_entry.id   AF-A0A428WN17-F1
#
_cell.length_a   1.000
_cell.length_b   1.000
_cell.length_c   1.000
_cell.angle_alpha   90.00
_cell.angle_beta   90.00
_cell.angle_gamma   90.00
#
_symmetry.space_group_name_H-M   'P 1'
#
loop_
_entity.id
_entity.type
_entity.pdbx_description
1 polymer ?
#
loop_
_entity_poly.entity_id
_entity_poly.type
_entity_poly.pdbx_seq_one_letter_code
_entity_poly.pdbx_strand_id
1 'polypeptide(L)'
;LEASEYVDNVPGAIKSWREGSVVKSWLLDLFDRALDGDPELAKLKGYAEDTGEGRWTVDEAVRLAVPLHVIAASLFTRFESRQIDSPAMKAVAALRQQFGGHAVVG
;
A
#
# COMPACT_ATOMS: atom_id res chain seq x y z
N LEU A 1 13.12 -4.59 7.24
CA LEU A 1 12.17 -3.61 7.85
C LEU A 1 12.92 -2.65 8.78
N GLU A 2 13.75 -1.75 8.24
CA GLU A 2 14.88 -1.14 9.00
C GLU A 2 14.90 0.39 8.96
N ALA A 3 13.75 1.04 8.85
CA ALA A 3 13.69 2.49 8.66
C ALA A 3 14.01 3.33 9.93
N SER A 4 14.19 2.70 11.09
CA SER A 4 14.38 3.37 12.39
C SER A 4 15.42 2.66 13.24
N GLU A 5 16.25 3.42 13.95
CA GLU A 5 17.22 2.91 14.93
C GLU A 5 16.57 2.45 16.25
N TYR A 6 15.31 2.83 16.50
CA TYR A 6 14.61 2.56 17.77
C TYR A 6 13.81 1.26 17.78
N VAL A 7 13.57 0.66 16.61
CA VAL A 7 12.79 -0.58 16.49
C VAL A 7 13.70 -1.67 15.96
N ASP A 8 14.25 -2.44 16.89
CA ASP A 8 15.20 -3.54 16.64
C ASP A 8 14.51 -4.90 16.42
N ASN A 9 13.25 -5.03 16.83
CA ASN A 9 12.45 -6.24 16.66
C ASN A 9 11.04 -5.95 16.12
N VAL A 10 10.94 -5.75 14.80
CA VAL A 10 9.66 -5.48 14.12
C VAL A 10 8.63 -6.62 14.31
N PRO A 11 8.97 -7.92 14.15
CA PRO A 11 8.03 -9.00 14.43
C PRO A 11 7.50 -8.97 15.87
N GLY A 12 8.37 -8.74 16.86
CA GLY A 12 7.99 -8.61 18.26
C GLY A 12 7.03 -7.44 18.52
N ALA A 13 7.25 -6.29 17.87
CA ALA A 13 6.36 -5.14 17.96
C ALA A 13 4.96 -5.46 17.43
N ILE A 14 4.86 -6.07 16.23
CA ILE A 14 3.57 -6.51 15.65
C ILE A 14 2.88 -7.54 16.55
N LYS A 15 3.63 -8.50 17.10
CA LYS A 15 3.10 -9.53 18.00
C LYS A 15 2.46 -8.93 19.24
N SER A 16 3.04 -7.86 19.80
CA SER A 16 2.52 -7.17 20.97
C SER A 16 1.15 -6.52 20.74
N TRP A 17 0.84 -6.09 19.50
CA TRP A 17 -0.44 -5.48 19.17
C TRP A 17 -1.63 -6.44 19.26
N ARG A 18 -1.39 -7.75 19.38
CA ARG A 18 -2.46 -8.75 19.51
C ARG A 18 -3.11 -8.80 20.89
N GLU A 19 -2.47 -8.21 21.89
CA GLU A 19 -2.96 -8.24 23.28
C GLU A 19 -2.96 -6.84 23.87
N GLY A 20 -4.04 -6.48 24.58
CA GLY A 20 -4.19 -5.18 25.24
C GLY A 20 -4.34 -3.97 24.31
N SER A 21 -4.11 -4.09 23.00
CA SER A 21 -4.27 -3.00 22.04
C SER A 21 -5.70 -2.89 21.49
N VAL A 22 -6.08 -1.68 21.05
CA VAL A 22 -7.36 -1.42 20.38
C VAL A 22 -7.43 -2.02 18.99
N VAL A 23 -6.29 -2.17 18.30
CA VAL A 23 -6.23 -2.68 16.92
C VAL A 23 -6.20 -4.21 16.85
N LYS A 24 -6.32 -4.90 18.00
CA LYS A 24 -6.40 -6.35 18.11
C LYS A 24 -7.44 -6.89 17.13
N SER A 25 -7.04 -7.82 16.28
CA SER A 25 -7.90 -8.43 15.29
C SER A 25 -7.33 -9.76 14.81
N TRP A 26 -8.18 -10.57 14.19
CA TRP A 26 -7.75 -11.79 13.51
C TRP A 26 -6.72 -11.52 12.40
N LEU A 27 -6.74 -10.34 11.77
CA LEU A 27 -5.73 -9.95 10.77
C LEU A 27 -4.32 -9.87 11.38
N LEU A 28 -4.19 -9.39 12.62
CA LEU A 28 -2.89 -9.40 13.30
C LEU A 28 -2.42 -10.81 13.65
N ASP A 29 -3.34 -11.76 13.91
CA ASP A 29 -2.98 -13.16 14.08
C ASP A 29 -2.42 -13.77 12.79
N LEU A 30 -3.02 -13.43 11.64
CA LEU A 30 -2.52 -13.87 10.35
C LEU A 30 -1.16 -13.24 10.03
N PHE A 31 -0.96 -11.97 10.38
CA PHE A 31 0.28 -11.28 10.10
C PHE A 31 1.45 -11.80 10.96
N ASP A 32 1.22 -12.06 12.26
CA ASP A 32 2.20 -12.72 13.13
C ASP A 32 2.63 -14.08 12.56
N ARG A 33 1.69 -14.89 12.07
CA ARG A 33 2.03 -16.19 11.43
C ARG A 33 2.88 -16.03 10.17
N ALA A 34 2.64 -14.98 9.38
CA ALA A 34 3.45 -14.71 8.20
C ALA A 34 4.89 -14.32 8.59
N LEU A 35 5.03 -13.46 9.61
CA LEU A 35 6.34 -13.02 10.13
C LEU A 35 7.09 -14.15 10.86
N ASP A 36 6.39 -15.06 11.54
CA ASP A 36 7.03 -16.26 12.14
C ASP A 36 7.65 -17.17 11.06
N GLY A 37 7.06 -17.22 9.85
CA GLY A 37 7.56 -18.03 8.72
C GLY A 37 8.57 -17.32 7.80
N ASP A 38 8.51 -16.00 7.71
CA ASP A 38 9.41 -15.15 6.93
C ASP A 38 9.51 -13.75 7.58
N PRO A 39 10.43 -13.57 8.56
CA PRO A 39 10.50 -12.34 9.35
C PRO A 39 10.75 -11.06 8.54
N GLU A 40 11.41 -11.18 7.38
CA GLU A 40 11.67 -10.05 6.47
C GLU A 40 10.68 -9.97 5.31
N LEU A 41 9.69 -10.88 5.24
CA LEU A 41 8.71 -11.00 4.15
C LEU A 41 9.36 -11.10 2.76
N ALA A 42 10.59 -11.60 2.67
CA ALA A 42 11.41 -11.60 1.46
C ALA A 42 10.81 -12.45 0.32
N LYS A 43 9.91 -13.39 0.65
CA LYS A 43 9.25 -14.27 -0.32
C LYS A 43 8.00 -13.65 -0.94
N LEU A 44 7.49 -12.53 -0.42
CA LEU A 44 6.27 -11.90 -0.90
C LEU A 44 6.55 -10.83 -1.96
N LYS A 45 5.76 -10.83 -3.02
CA LYS A 45 5.73 -9.73 -3.99
C LYS A 45 4.76 -8.65 -3.50
N GLY A 46 5.15 -7.38 -3.57
CA GLY A 46 4.31 -6.23 -3.22
C GLY A 46 3.19 -5.93 -4.22
N TYR A 47 2.41 -6.95 -4.59
CA TYR A 47 1.35 -6.87 -5.59
C TYR A 47 0.03 -7.40 -5.01
N ALA A 48 -1.06 -6.66 -5.20
CA ALA A 48 -2.39 -7.05 -4.73
C ALA A 48 -3.43 -7.13 -5.88
N GLU A 49 -4.00 -8.33 -6.06
CA GLU A 49 -5.13 -8.59 -6.97
C GLU A 49 -6.40 -7.85 -6.52
N ASP A 50 -7.36 -7.59 -7.43
CA ASP A 50 -8.64 -6.92 -7.15
C ASP A 50 -9.77 -7.76 -7.72
N THR A 51 -10.68 -8.19 -6.85
CA THR A 51 -11.86 -8.98 -7.18
C THR A 51 -13.03 -8.12 -7.67
N GLY A 52 -12.93 -6.79 -7.52
CA GLY A 52 -13.85 -5.80 -8.10
C GLY A 52 -14.78 -5.11 -7.11
N GLU A 53 -14.95 -5.64 -5.89
CA GLU A 53 -15.88 -5.12 -4.88
C GLU A 53 -15.45 -3.73 -4.40
N GLY A 54 -14.14 -3.49 -4.27
CA GLY A 54 -13.61 -2.17 -3.89
C GLY A 54 -13.91 -1.11 -4.95
N ARG A 55 -13.78 -1.47 -6.23
CA ARG A 55 -14.13 -0.59 -7.37
C ARG A 55 -15.62 -0.30 -7.41
N TRP A 56 -16.45 -1.34 -7.36
CA TRP A 56 -17.90 -1.21 -7.32
C TRP A 56 -18.36 -0.28 -6.19
N THR A 57 -17.76 -0.42 -5.00
CA THR A 57 -18.11 0.41 -3.83
C THR A 57 -17.83 1.89 -4.08
N VAL A 58 -16.70 2.22 -4.72
CA VAL A 58 -16.33 3.61 -5.03
C VAL A 58 -17.23 4.19 -6.13
N ASP A 59 -17.53 3.39 -7.17
CA ASP A 59 -18.43 3.81 -8.25
C ASP A 59 -19.83 4.14 -7.71
N GLU A 60 -20.34 3.30 -6.80
CA GLU A 60 -21.65 3.50 -6.17
C GLU A 60 -21.66 4.74 -5.26
N ALA A 61 -20.58 5.00 -4.53
CA ALA A 61 -20.43 6.20 -3.71
C ALA A 61 -20.46 7.49 -4.54
N VAL A 62 -19.81 7.50 -5.71
CA VAL A 62 -19.88 8.62 -6.66
C VAL A 62 -21.31 8.81 -7.16
N ARG A 63 -21.98 7.71 -7.55
CA ARG A 63 -23.37 7.73 -8.03
C ARG A 63 -24.34 8.30 -6.98
N LEU A 64 -24.12 7.97 -5.72
CA LEU A 64 -24.94 8.41 -4.59
C LEU A 64 -24.49 9.74 -3.95
N ALA A 65 -23.41 10.34 -4.45
CA ALA A 65 -22.76 11.51 -3.86
C ALA A 65 -22.41 11.33 -2.35
N VAL A 66 -21.96 10.12 -1.97
CA VAL A 66 -21.55 9.77 -0.60
C VAL A 66 -20.02 9.80 -0.50
N PRO A 67 -19.44 10.51 0.49
CA PRO A 67 -17.99 10.59 0.64
C PRO A 67 -17.39 9.28 1.20
N LEU A 68 -16.47 8.65 0.45
CA LEU A 68 -15.73 7.44 0.86
C LEU A 68 -14.21 7.62 0.76
N HIS A 69 -13.66 8.62 1.46
CA HIS A 69 -12.26 9.02 1.32
C HIS A 69 -11.24 7.89 1.54
N VAL A 70 -11.34 7.15 2.65
CA VAL A 70 -10.35 6.11 3.01
C VAL A 70 -10.47 4.88 2.10
N ILE A 71 -11.68 4.50 1.70
CA ILE A 71 -11.91 3.37 0.80
C ILE A 71 -11.39 3.69 -0.61
N ALA A 72 -11.65 4.90 -1.12
CA ALA A 72 -11.12 5.36 -2.40
C ALA A 72 -9.58 5.41 -2.40
N ALA A 73 -8.97 5.94 -1.34
CA ALA A 73 -7.52 5.95 -1.19
C ALA A 73 -6.92 4.52 -1.14
N SER A 74 -7.59 3.60 -0.43
CA SER A 74 -7.18 2.19 -0.36
C SER A 74 -7.24 1.50 -1.73
N LEU A 75 -8.26 1.82 -2.54
CA LEU A 75 -8.39 1.31 -3.91
C LEU A 75 -7.26 1.84 -4.82
N PHE A 76 -6.92 3.13 -4.72
CA PHE A 76 -5.83 3.70 -5.50
C PHE A 76 -4.46 3.15 -5.10
N THR A 77 -4.21 2.95 -3.80
CA THR A 77 -3.01 2.27 -3.30
C THR A 77 -2.88 0.87 -3.92
N ARG A 78 -4.00 0.15 -4.07
CA ARG A 78 -4.01 -1.14 -4.76
C ARG A 78 -3.59 -1.02 -6.23
N PHE A 79 -4.03 0.01 -6.95
CA PHE A 79 -3.60 0.24 -8.33
C PHE A 79 -2.11 0.58 -8.44
N GLU A 80 -1.56 1.31 -7.48
CA GLU A 80 -0.12 1.60 -7.41
C GLU A 80 0.72 0.33 -7.26
N SER A 81 0.27 -0.65 -6.46
CA SER A 81 0.95 -1.94 -6.29
C SER A 81 1.16 -2.73 -7.60
N ARG A 82 0.44 -2.36 -8.66
CA ARG A 82 0.52 -2.99 -10.00
C ARG A 82 1.50 -2.31 -10.93
N GLN A 83 1.95 -1.11 -10.58
CA GLN A 83 2.86 -0.34 -11.42
C GLN A 83 4.28 -0.78 -11.11
N ILE A 84 4.92 -1.45 -12.07
CA ILE A 84 6.35 -1.81 -11.99
C ILE A 84 7.23 -0.57 -12.23
N ASP A 85 6.72 0.41 -13.00
CA ASP A 85 7.42 1.62 -13.40
C ASP A 85 6.38 2.62 -13.95
N SER A 86 6.06 3.69 -13.22
CA SER A 86 4.83 4.48 -13.43
C SER A 86 4.85 5.31 -14.72
N PRO A 87 4.03 4.99 -15.74
CA PRO A 87 3.93 5.79 -16.96
C PRO A 87 3.34 7.18 -16.70
N ALA A 88 2.56 7.34 -15.63
CA ALA A 88 2.07 8.65 -15.19
C ALA A 88 3.22 9.54 -14.72
N MET A 89 4.17 8.98 -13.97
CA MET A 89 5.39 9.71 -13.57
C MET A 89 6.32 9.98 -14.77
N LYS A 90 6.43 9.04 -15.71
CA LYS A 90 7.18 9.26 -16.97
C LYS A 90 6.52 10.29 -17.88
N ALA A 91 5.20 10.33 -17.95
CA ALA A 91 4.44 11.32 -18.71
C ALA A 91 4.51 12.72 -18.06
N VAL A 92 4.42 12.80 -16.72
CA VAL A 92 4.67 14.04 -15.99
C VAL A 92 6.11 14.52 -16.21
N ALA A 93 7.11 13.63 -16.20
CA ALA A 93 8.49 13.96 -16.53
C ALA A 93 8.65 14.46 -17.98
N ALA A 94 8.02 13.80 -18.95
CA ALA A 94 8.04 14.20 -20.36
C ALA A 94 7.33 15.54 -20.61
N LEU A 95 6.21 15.81 -19.95
CA LEU A 95 5.50 17.10 -20.03
C LEU A 95 6.32 18.22 -19.40
N ARG A 96 6.93 17.98 -18.23
CA ARG A 96 7.84 18.96 -17.57
C ARG A 96 9.08 19.25 -18.41
N GLN A 97 9.58 18.26 -19.15
CA GLN A 97 10.67 18.45 -20.13
C GLN A 97 10.26 19.45 -21.23
N GLN A 98 9.04 19.31 -21.78
CA GLN A 98 8.56 20.16 -22.88
C GLN A 98 8.34 21.63 -22.49
N PHE A 99 8.04 21.92 -21.22
CA PHE A 99 7.81 23.30 -20.75
C PHE A 99 9.04 23.99 -20.15
N GLY A 100 10.13 23.27 -19.83
CA GLY A 100 11.23 23.83 -19.02
C GLY A 100 12.67 23.47 -19.41
N GLY A 101 12.91 22.57 -20.39
CA GLY A 101 14.26 22.33 -20.93
C GLY A 101 15.26 21.58 -20.01
N HIS A 102 14.82 20.97 -18.91
CA HIS A 102 15.70 20.16 -18.06
C HIS A 102 15.83 18.71 -18.56
N ALA A 103 17.07 18.19 -18.60
CA ALA A 103 17.37 16.84 -19.09
C ALA A 103 16.84 15.76 -18.14
N VAL A 104 16.08 14.80 -18.67
CA VAL A 104 15.63 13.61 -17.94
C VAL A 104 16.70 12.55 -18.16
N VAL A 105 17.44 12.18 -17.10
CA VAL A 105 18.41 11.07 -17.15
C VAL A 105 17.78 9.87 -16.45
N GLY A 106 17.74 8.75 -17.18
CA GLY A 106 17.71 7.35 -16.71
C GLY A 106 16.70 6.99 -15.63
#